data_AF-A0A969EIX7-F1
#
_entry.id   AF-A0A969EIX7-F1
#
_cell.length_a   1.000
_cell.length_b   1.000
_cell.length_c   1.000
_cell.angle_alpha   90.00
_cell.angle_beta   90.00
_cell.angle_gamma   90.00
#
_symmetry.space_group_name_H-M   'P 1'
#
loop_
_entity.id
_entity.type
_entity.pdbx_description
1 polymer ?
#
loop_
_entity_poly.entity_id
_entity_poly.type
_entity_poly.pdbx_seq_one_letter_code
_entity_poly.pdbx_strand_id
1 'polypeptide(L)'
;MKSIKHISLSVLVVVALGAMITFMSACGGGDDPDPVAENMTKLQSGTWKVQTVTVNGVDETDLFTGFTIKFNASTFNASNGDPIFPASGNYSGSLTSLSLDGGVPSINYEVTDTSLKMTLTWSKTTFGSGRVESISGQHVFTMNK
;
A
#
# COMPACT_ATOMS: atom_id res chain seq x y z
N MET A 1 10.47 8.82 85.68
CA MET A 1 9.07 8.36 85.55
C MET A 1 8.32 9.29 84.59
N LYS A 2 7.51 8.71 83.67
CA LYS A 2 6.56 9.31 82.70
C LYS A 2 7.18 10.05 81.49
N SER A 3 7.18 9.48 80.27
CA SER A 3 6.09 9.24 79.26
C SER A 3 5.98 10.43 78.28
N ILE A 4 6.53 10.33 77.06
CA ILE A 4 5.92 9.89 75.77
C ILE A 4 4.94 10.91 75.15
N LYS A 5 5.44 11.51 74.05
CA LYS A 5 4.88 11.83 72.71
C LYS A 5 3.58 12.67 72.54
N HIS A 6 3.65 13.64 71.61
CA HIS A 6 3.00 13.68 70.28
C HIS A 6 2.71 15.14 69.83
N ILE A 7 3.22 15.56 68.66
CA ILE A 7 2.44 15.87 67.41
C ILE A 7 1.82 17.29 67.47
N SER A 8 1.93 18.22 66.52
CA SER A 8 2.13 18.25 65.05
C SER A 8 3.03 19.45 64.72
N LEU A 9 4.06 19.36 63.88
CA LEU A 9 4.13 19.13 62.42
C LEU A 9 3.52 20.27 61.57
N SER A 10 4.39 20.76 60.68
CA SER A 10 4.13 21.47 59.42
C SER A 10 4.08 23.00 59.49
N VAL A 11 5.23 23.69 59.53
CA VAL A 11 6.13 24.03 58.39
C VAL A 11 5.53 25.17 57.54
N LEU A 12 5.86 26.43 57.86
CA LEU A 12 6.91 27.26 57.23
C LEU A 12 6.55 27.61 55.77
N VAL A 13 5.83 28.70 55.48
CA VAL A 13 6.27 30.12 55.44
C VAL A 13 7.43 30.35 54.46
N VAL A 14 7.07 30.91 53.29
CA VAL A 14 7.70 32.09 52.65
C VAL A 14 8.88 31.91 51.67
N VAL A 15 8.56 32.22 50.39
CA VAL A 15 9.21 33.23 49.51
C VAL A 15 10.40 32.85 48.60
N ALA A 16 10.07 32.94 47.30
CA ALA A 16 10.76 33.61 46.19
C ALA A 16 12.09 33.12 45.57
N LEU A 17 12.05 33.20 44.23
CA LEU A 17 13.10 33.57 43.27
C LEU A 17 14.33 32.66 43.11
N GLY A 18 14.39 32.02 41.93
CA GLY A 18 15.63 31.91 41.15
C GLY A 18 16.34 30.54 41.13
N ALA A 19 15.95 29.67 40.21
CA ALA A 19 16.79 28.65 39.55
C ALA A 19 15.95 28.02 38.42
N MET A 20 16.27 28.26 37.15
CA MET A 20 17.07 27.33 36.34
C MET A 20 16.43 25.93 36.25
N ILE A 21 15.86 25.60 35.08
CA ILE A 21 16.13 24.38 34.32
C ILE A 21 15.47 24.53 32.93
N THR A 22 16.33 24.42 31.95
CA THR A 22 16.09 24.26 30.51
C THR A 22 15.13 23.11 30.22
N PHE A 23 13.96 23.41 29.65
CA PHE A 23 13.21 22.42 28.87
C PHE A 23 13.68 22.50 27.42
N MET A 24 14.84 21.90 27.16
CA MET A 24 15.15 21.39 25.83
C MET A 24 15.01 19.87 25.86
N SER A 25 14.41 19.35 24.78
CA SER A 25 14.55 17.98 24.29
C SER A 25 13.59 16.93 24.86
N ALA A 26 12.42 16.81 24.20
CA ALA A 26 11.89 15.52 23.75
C ALA A 26 10.75 15.74 22.74
N CYS A 27 11.04 16.41 21.62
CA CYS A 27 10.27 16.15 20.41
C CYS A 27 10.75 14.77 19.94
N GLY A 28 10.05 13.72 20.34
CA GLY A 28 10.32 12.36 19.90
C GLY A 28 10.20 12.32 18.39
N GLY A 29 11.28 11.97 17.71
CA GLY A 29 11.21 11.53 16.32
C GLY A 29 10.34 10.28 16.28
N GLY A 30 9.06 10.46 15.99
CA GLY A 30 8.23 9.37 15.50
C GLY A 30 8.69 9.09 14.09
N ASP A 31 9.26 7.91 13.86
CA ASP A 31 9.33 7.31 12.54
C ASP A 31 7.87 7.09 12.07
N ASP A 32 7.26 8.14 11.53
CA ASP A 32 6.00 7.99 10.81
C ASP A 32 6.29 7.05 9.63
N PRO A 33 5.53 5.95 9.46
CA PRO A 33 5.79 4.99 8.40
C PRO A 33 5.69 5.67 7.04
N ASP A 34 6.71 5.50 6.19
CA ASP A 34 6.66 5.95 4.80
C ASP A 34 5.50 5.22 4.09
N PRO A 35 4.43 5.92 3.70
CA PRO A 35 3.24 5.28 3.14
C PRO A 35 3.53 4.60 1.79
N VAL A 36 4.57 5.02 1.06
CA VAL A 36 5.01 4.34 -0.17
C VAL A 36 5.62 2.98 0.17
N ALA A 37 6.53 2.95 1.14
CA ALA A 37 7.16 1.71 1.60
C ALA A 37 6.13 0.72 2.17
N GLU A 38 5.13 1.22 2.89
CA GLU A 38 4.02 0.41 3.41
C GLU A 38 3.19 -0.22 2.27
N ASN A 39 2.77 0.58 1.29
CA ASN A 39 2.00 0.06 0.14
C ASN A 39 2.80 -0.94 -0.69
N MET A 40 4.10 -0.70 -0.90
CA MET A 40 4.98 -1.64 -1.59
C MET A 40 5.10 -2.97 -0.83
N THR A 41 5.21 -2.91 0.50
CA THR A 41 5.23 -4.11 1.34
C THR A 41 3.94 -4.91 1.20
N LYS A 42 2.78 -4.24 1.21
CA LYS A 42 1.47 -4.90 0.99
C LYS A 42 1.39 -5.51 -0.41
N LEU A 43 1.81 -4.77 -1.44
CA LEU A 43 1.80 -5.23 -2.83
C LEU A 43 2.65 -6.49 -3.03
N GLN A 44 3.79 -6.59 -2.34
CA GLN A 44 4.75 -7.70 -2.42
C GLN A 44 4.42 -8.89 -1.52
N SER A 45 3.39 -8.78 -0.66
CA SER A 45 3.09 -9.77 0.38
C SER A 45 2.51 -11.10 -0.12
N GLY A 46 2.19 -11.22 -1.42
CA GLY A 46 1.58 -12.43 -1.96
C GLY A 46 1.34 -12.40 -3.47
N THR A 47 0.65 -13.43 -3.96
CA THR A 47 0.17 -13.49 -5.34
C THR A 47 -1.26 -13.00 -5.39
N TRP A 48 -1.50 -11.95 -6.15
CA TRP A 48 -2.82 -11.40 -6.40
C TRP A 48 -3.51 -12.20 -7.49
N LYS A 49 -4.77 -12.58 -7.24
CA LYS A 49 -5.63 -13.34 -8.14
C LYS A 49 -6.83 -12.49 -8.50
N VAL A 50 -7.11 -12.39 -9.81
CA VAL A 50 -8.24 -11.61 -10.30
C VAL A 50 -9.55 -12.13 -9.72
N GLN A 51 -10.41 -11.21 -9.33
CA GLN A 51 -11.77 -11.47 -8.89
C GLN A 51 -12.76 -10.94 -9.92
N THR A 52 -12.59 -9.68 -10.31
CA THR A 52 -13.42 -9.04 -11.34
C THR A 52 -12.57 -8.16 -12.22
N VAL A 53 -12.96 -8.05 -13.49
CA VAL A 53 -12.43 -7.07 -14.43
C VAL A 53 -13.58 -6.35 -15.08
N THR A 54 -13.58 -5.03 -15.02
CA THR A 54 -14.51 -4.23 -15.83
C THR A 54 -13.77 -3.43 -16.89
N VAL A 55 -14.32 -3.36 -18.09
CA VAL A 55 -13.84 -2.45 -19.14
C VAL A 55 -14.92 -1.43 -19.46
N ASN A 56 -14.61 -0.14 -19.24
CA ASN A 56 -15.56 0.96 -19.36
C ASN A 56 -16.87 0.70 -18.55
N GLY A 57 -16.75 0.01 -17.41
CA GLY A 57 -17.86 -0.34 -16.53
C GLY A 57 -18.65 -1.60 -16.91
N VAL A 58 -18.30 -2.29 -18.00
CA VAL A 58 -18.88 -3.58 -18.39
C VAL A 58 -18.05 -4.71 -17.82
N ASP A 59 -18.68 -5.74 -17.27
CA ASP A 59 -17.98 -6.93 -16.74
C ASP A 59 -17.40 -7.77 -17.89
N GLU A 60 -16.09 -7.99 -17.81
CA GLU A 60 -15.26 -8.66 -18.81
C GLU A 60 -14.29 -9.63 -18.11
N THR A 61 -14.67 -10.08 -16.91
CA THR A 61 -13.87 -10.96 -16.05
C THR A 61 -13.47 -12.25 -16.78
N ASP A 62 -14.34 -12.77 -17.64
CA ASP A 62 -14.11 -14.01 -18.38
C ASP A 62 -12.84 -13.94 -19.27
N LEU A 63 -12.51 -12.75 -19.81
CA LEU A 63 -11.32 -12.53 -20.64
C LEU A 63 -10.02 -12.71 -19.86
N PHE A 64 -10.05 -12.49 -18.55
CA PHE A 64 -8.89 -12.55 -17.67
C PHE A 64 -8.98 -13.73 -16.70
N THR A 65 -9.78 -14.76 -17.01
CA THR A 65 -9.95 -15.93 -16.14
C THR A 65 -8.60 -16.54 -15.74
N GLY A 66 -8.36 -16.63 -14.43
CA GLY A 66 -7.11 -17.16 -13.90
C GLY A 66 -5.93 -16.20 -13.98
N PHE A 67 -6.17 -14.91 -14.23
CA PHE A 67 -5.14 -13.88 -14.15
C PHE A 67 -4.57 -13.81 -12.75
N THR A 68 -3.24 -13.92 -12.65
CA THR A 68 -2.51 -13.69 -11.42
C THR A 68 -1.32 -12.77 -11.66
N ILE A 69 -0.94 -12.02 -10.62
CA ILE A 69 0.28 -11.22 -10.61
C ILE A 69 0.94 -11.27 -9.23
N LYS A 70 2.26 -11.47 -9.21
CA LYS A 70 3.08 -11.44 -8.00
C LYS A 70 4.16 -10.39 -8.16
N PHE A 71 4.19 -9.43 -7.25
CA PHE A 71 5.23 -8.43 -7.15
C PHE A 71 6.33 -8.92 -6.19
N ASN A 72 7.59 -8.81 -6.62
CA ASN A 72 8.79 -9.01 -5.80
C ASN A 72 9.44 -7.64 -5.56
N ALA A 73 10.67 -7.58 -5.03
CA ALA A 73 11.33 -6.31 -4.70
C ALA A 73 11.39 -5.29 -5.86
N SER A 74 11.70 -5.73 -7.08
CA SER A 74 11.82 -4.87 -8.27
C SER A 74 11.27 -5.51 -9.56
N THR A 75 10.72 -6.72 -9.45
CA THR A 75 10.22 -7.51 -10.59
C THR A 75 8.83 -8.02 -10.31
N PHE A 76 8.09 -8.36 -11.36
CA PHE A 76 6.81 -9.04 -11.25
C PHE A 76 6.77 -10.30 -12.13
N ASN A 77 5.87 -11.21 -11.77
CA ASN A 77 5.49 -12.35 -12.61
C ASN A 77 3.97 -12.36 -12.73
N ALA A 78 3.47 -12.59 -13.94
CA ALA A 78 2.05 -12.66 -14.24
C ALA A 78 1.72 -13.91 -15.04
N SER A 79 0.48 -14.39 -14.92
CA SER A 79 -0.05 -15.52 -15.68
C SER A 79 -1.44 -15.17 -16.19
N ASN A 80 -1.80 -15.56 -17.42
CA ASN A 80 -3.11 -15.27 -18.02
C ASN A 80 -3.48 -13.77 -18.00
N GLY A 81 -2.47 -12.89 -18.10
CA GLY A 81 -2.65 -11.44 -18.17
C GLY A 81 -2.56 -10.88 -19.59
N ASP A 82 -2.29 -11.75 -20.56
CA ASP A 82 -2.20 -11.38 -21.96
C ASP A 82 -3.51 -10.77 -22.47
N PRO A 83 -3.45 -9.85 -23.43
CA PRO A 83 -2.26 -9.23 -24.01
C PRO A 83 -1.76 -8.00 -23.23
N ILE A 84 -2.36 -7.68 -22.08
CA ILE A 84 -2.08 -6.43 -21.34
C ILE A 84 -0.80 -6.56 -20.51
N PHE A 85 -0.67 -7.65 -19.75
CA PHE A 85 0.44 -7.87 -18.84
C PHE A 85 1.38 -8.92 -19.41
N PRO A 86 2.67 -8.60 -19.63
CA PRO A 86 3.65 -9.61 -19.99
C PRO A 86 3.82 -10.61 -18.84
N ALA A 87 4.28 -11.82 -19.13
CA ALA A 87 4.46 -12.87 -18.12
C ALA A 87 5.45 -12.50 -17.00
N SER A 88 6.37 -11.57 -17.26
CA SER A 88 7.29 -11.04 -16.26
C SER A 88 7.90 -9.72 -16.73
N GLY A 89 8.42 -8.92 -15.80
CA GLY A 89 9.17 -7.70 -16.11
C GLY A 89 9.69 -7.02 -14.85
N ASN A 90 10.34 -5.87 -15.02
CA ASN A 90 10.60 -4.98 -13.89
C ASN A 90 9.39 -4.09 -13.66
N TYR A 91 9.29 -3.57 -12.45
CA TYR A 91 8.33 -2.51 -12.15
C TYR A 91 8.94 -1.50 -11.19
N SER A 92 8.34 -0.31 -11.21
CA SER A 92 8.53 0.71 -10.19
C SER A 92 7.17 1.26 -9.80
N GLY A 93 7.09 1.94 -8.67
CA GLY A 93 5.87 2.65 -8.33
C GLY A 93 6.06 3.73 -7.29
N SER A 94 4.95 4.41 -7.06
CA SER A 94 4.78 5.48 -6.09
C SER A 94 3.65 5.11 -5.14
N LEU A 95 3.17 6.09 -4.37
CA LEU A 95 2.04 5.90 -3.46
C LEU A 95 0.78 5.35 -4.15
N THR A 96 0.52 5.79 -5.39
CA THR A 96 -0.75 5.51 -6.10
C THR A 96 -0.56 5.04 -7.54
N SER A 97 0.67 4.96 -8.05
CA SER A 97 0.94 4.53 -9.42
C SER A 97 1.99 3.43 -9.52
N LEU A 98 1.84 2.56 -10.51
CA LEU A 98 2.83 1.58 -10.93
C LEU A 98 3.19 1.81 -12.39
N SER A 99 4.46 1.54 -12.72
CA SER A 99 4.98 1.46 -14.07
C SER A 99 5.59 0.08 -14.24
N LEU A 100 5.00 -0.73 -15.11
CA LEU A 100 5.48 -2.07 -15.46
C LEU A 100 6.17 -2.02 -16.82
N ASP A 101 7.25 -2.78 -16.96
CA ASP A 101 7.89 -2.99 -18.25
C ASP A 101 6.97 -3.70 -19.26
N GLY A 102 7.37 -3.73 -20.53
CA GLY A 102 6.64 -4.46 -21.58
C GLY A 102 5.55 -3.65 -22.26
N GLY A 103 5.57 -2.32 -22.12
CA GLY A 103 4.64 -1.43 -22.81
C GLY A 103 3.26 -1.34 -22.15
N VAL A 104 3.16 -1.75 -20.89
CA VAL A 104 1.95 -1.56 -20.08
C VAL A 104 1.80 -0.06 -19.77
N PRO A 105 0.63 0.55 -20.02
CA PRO A 105 0.35 1.91 -19.57
C PRO A 105 0.53 2.06 -18.06
N SER A 106 0.74 3.30 -17.59
CA SER A 106 0.78 3.55 -16.14
C SER A 106 -0.51 3.08 -15.48
N ILE A 107 -0.36 2.43 -14.33
CA ILE A 107 -1.44 1.82 -13.58
C ILE A 107 -1.66 2.65 -12.33
N ASN A 108 -2.89 3.12 -12.11
CA ASN A 108 -3.30 3.63 -10.82
C ASN A 108 -3.68 2.44 -9.93
N TYR A 109 -3.23 2.40 -8.69
CA TYR A 109 -3.54 1.29 -7.80
C TYR A 109 -3.93 1.73 -6.39
N GLU A 110 -4.73 0.88 -5.75
CA GLU A 110 -5.07 0.94 -4.33
C GLU A 110 -4.82 -0.44 -3.74
N VAL A 111 -4.06 -0.51 -2.64
CA VAL A 111 -3.70 -1.78 -2.00
C VAL A 111 -4.02 -1.76 -0.52
N THR A 112 -4.57 -2.87 -0.05
CA THR A 112 -4.77 -3.20 1.35
C THR A 112 -4.09 -4.54 1.63
N ASP A 113 -4.23 -5.05 2.86
CA ASP A 113 -3.68 -6.37 3.17
C ASP A 113 -4.33 -7.49 2.35
N THR A 114 -5.58 -7.36 1.89
CA THR A 114 -6.30 -8.47 1.22
C THR A 114 -6.88 -8.12 -0.15
N SER A 115 -6.82 -6.86 -0.55
CA SER A 115 -7.38 -6.37 -1.81
C SER A 115 -6.40 -5.49 -2.57
N LEU A 116 -6.31 -5.72 -3.88
CA LEU A 116 -5.58 -4.88 -4.83
C LEU A 116 -6.55 -4.46 -5.93
N LYS A 117 -6.66 -3.15 -6.15
CA LYS A 117 -7.37 -2.58 -7.30
C LYS A 117 -6.34 -1.94 -8.22
N MET A 118 -6.37 -2.28 -9.51
CA MET A 118 -5.54 -1.68 -10.55
C MET A 118 -6.42 -1.08 -11.64
N THR A 119 -6.13 0.15 -12.03
CA THR A 119 -6.84 0.87 -13.08
C THR A 119 -5.86 1.35 -14.13
N LEU A 120 -6.09 0.99 -15.39
CA LEU A 120 -5.27 1.45 -16.52
C LEU A 120 -6.14 1.63 -17.77
N THR A 121 -5.66 2.44 -18.72
CA THR A 121 -6.32 2.62 -20.01
C THR A 121 -5.54 1.89 -21.09
N TRP A 122 -6.12 0.84 -21.65
CA TRP A 122 -5.54 0.06 -22.74
C TRP A 122 -6.12 0.53 -24.07
N SER A 123 -5.27 0.94 -25.00
CA SER A 123 -5.72 1.55 -26.28
C SER A 123 -5.86 0.55 -27.43
N LYS A 124 -5.45 -0.71 -27.25
CA LYS A 124 -5.42 -1.70 -28.32
C LYS A 124 -6.59 -2.67 -28.17
N THR A 125 -7.26 -2.97 -29.27
CA THR A 125 -8.07 -4.19 -29.39
C THR A 125 -7.18 -5.26 -29.99
N THR A 126 -7.03 -6.38 -29.30
CA THR A 126 -6.29 -7.54 -29.83
C THR A 126 -7.27 -8.68 -30.03
N PHE A 127 -7.45 -9.07 -31.29
CA PHE A 127 -8.22 -10.24 -31.69
C PHE A 127 -7.24 -11.38 -31.97
N GLY A 128 -7.22 -12.40 -31.11
CA GLY A 128 -6.42 -13.60 -31.30
C GLY A 128 -7.27 -14.78 -31.80
N SER A 129 -6.70 -15.65 -32.64
CA SER A 129 -7.29 -16.98 -32.89
C SER A 129 -7.00 -17.87 -31.67
N GLY A 130 -7.96 -17.94 -30.75
CA GLY A 130 -7.87 -18.66 -29.48
C GLY A 130 -7.53 -17.76 -28.29
N ARG A 131 -8.36 -17.84 -27.23
CA ARG A 131 -8.27 -17.36 -25.83
C ARG A 131 -7.60 -16.02 -25.48
N VAL A 132 -7.02 -15.27 -26.41
CA VAL A 132 -6.34 -14.00 -26.14
C VAL A 132 -7.12 -12.91 -26.86
N GLU A 133 -8.18 -12.45 -26.20
CA GLU A 133 -8.92 -11.27 -26.60
C GLU A 133 -8.69 -10.18 -25.56
N SER A 134 -8.36 -8.97 -26.04
CA SER A 134 -8.46 -7.77 -25.22
C SER A 134 -9.20 -6.72 -25.99
N ILE A 135 -10.08 -6.07 -25.26
CA ILE A 135 -10.84 -4.92 -25.70
C ILE A 135 -10.13 -3.65 -25.26
N SER A 136 -10.28 -2.57 -26.02
CA SER A 136 -9.74 -1.27 -25.62
C SER A 136 -10.65 -0.60 -24.61
N GLY A 137 -10.07 0.23 -23.73
CA GLY A 137 -10.81 0.99 -22.74
C GLY A 137 -10.11 1.09 -21.40
N GLN A 138 -10.80 1.72 -20.46
CA GLN A 138 -10.38 1.73 -19.07
C GLN A 138 -10.68 0.38 -18.43
N HIS A 139 -9.63 -0.34 -18.06
CA HIS A 139 -9.73 -1.59 -17.34
C HIS A 139 -9.60 -1.32 -15.85
N VAL A 140 -10.47 -1.94 -15.05
CA VAL A 140 -10.39 -1.96 -13.60
C VAL A 140 -10.31 -3.41 -13.15
N PHE A 141 -9.15 -3.82 -12.65
CA PHE A 141 -8.91 -5.14 -12.08
C PHE A 141 -9.12 -5.05 -10.57
N THR A 142 -9.99 -5.88 -10.02
CA THR A 142 -10.11 -6.09 -8.58
C THR A 142 -9.58 -7.48 -8.26
N MET A 143 -8.64 -7.57 -7.32
CA MET A 143 -7.89 -8.78 -7.02
C MET A 143 -7.83 -9.01 -5.51
N ASN A 144 -7.67 -10.27 -5.10
CA ASN A 144 -7.40 -10.67 -3.72
C ASN A 144 -6.21 -11.65 -3.67
N LYS A 145 -5.79 -12.07 -2.48
CA LYS A 145 -4.70 -13.04 -2.29
C LYS A 145 -5.15 -14.22 -1.46
#